data_AF-A0A954Z5P4-F1
#
_entry.id   AF-A0A954Z5P4-F1
#
_cell.length_a   1.000
_cell.length_b   1.000
_cell.length_c   1.000
_cell.angle_alpha   90.00
_cell.angle_beta   90.00
_cell.angle_gamma   90.00
#
_symmetry.space_group_name_H-M   'P 1'
#
loop_
_entity.id
_entity.type
_entity.pdbx_description
1 polymer ?
#
loop_
_entity_poly.entity_id
_entity_poly.type
_entity_poly.pdbx_seq_one_letter_code
_entity_poly.pdbx_strand_id
1 'polypeptide(L)'
;AVNAYVDESHTKQLAVLPLREDDPNADDKSKRRKQENILGAVVIEQLVDSRQPEGMLQRVDVVRRHSATALTNSQSHEGLFLQPLWRTIGHSKVLVAARNLPKTAAVTIGVIGVIAALCLIPYDFTVTADGKLLPEVRQYVFVGENGTITEVPVEHGEQVAKGQVVARQRSDDLDFEETRLRGEFAKTQEQIRTIRLKRTIVDRSQMRDAEREELIGEQKQLETYLANLEEQQRILQKMRAKLEITSPLDGIVVTWKADELLEGRPVNTGQRLMQIADPTQNWELEIDLSESRMGHVQKRLNELKSQNPEAQLEVTFILVTHPDTKLTGIIKNIHSSAEVYGEDGNAVRMEVAFDQEQLRRLTPNPSTDLKIGADVKAKIHCGRAAIGYVWFHEVWEFIQSRILFRI
;
A
#
# COMPACT_ATOMS: atom_id res chain seq x y z
N ALA A 1 52.76 30.03 6.13
CA ALA A 1 52.37 29.46 7.43
C ALA A 1 53.52 29.51 8.44
N VAL A 2 54.60 28.76 8.21
CA VAL A 2 55.75 28.68 9.15
C VAL A 2 56.38 30.05 9.45
N ASN A 3 56.66 30.88 8.44
CA ASN A 3 57.26 32.21 8.66
C ASN A 3 56.37 33.16 9.47
N ALA A 4 55.05 33.16 9.22
CA ALA A 4 54.09 33.98 9.98
C ALA A 4 54.01 33.56 11.46
N TYR A 5 54.11 32.27 11.74
CA TYR A 5 54.13 31.74 13.10
C TYR A 5 55.45 32.07 13.84
N VAL A 6 56.59 32.08 13.13
CA VAL A 6 57.88 32.49 13.71
C VAL A 6 57.85 33.98 14.09
N ASP A 7 57.22 34.81 13.26
CA ASP A 7 57.07 36.25 13.51
C ASP A 7 56.18 36.54 14.73
N GLU A 8 55.11 35.77 14.95
CA GLU A 8 54.21 35.90 16.12
C GLU A 8 54.79 35.29 17.41
N SER A 9 55.49 34.16 17.32
CA SER A 9 55.99 33.42 18.50
C SER A 9 57.34 33.92 19.05
N HIS A 10 58.01 34.82 18.32
CA HIS A 10 59.38 35.27 18.60
C HIS A 10 60.39 34.12 18.79
N THR A 11 60.16 32.99 18.12
CA THR A 11 60.99 31.79 18.24
C THR A 11 62.30 31.95 17.48
N LYS A 12 63.43 31.60 18.12
CA LYS A 12 64.78 31.68 17.51
C LYS A 12 65.13 30.46 16.66
N GLN A 13 64.58 29.29 16.98
CA GLN A 13 64.70 28.09 16.15
C GLN A 13 63.41 27.29 16.14
N LEU A 14 63.01 26.82 14.96
CA LEU A 14 61.80 26.03 14.75
C LEU A 14 62.15 24.78 13.94
N ALA A 15 61.72 23.61 14.41
CA ALA A 15 61.79 22.36 13.67
C ALA A 15 60.42 21.70 13.61
N VAL A 16 60.00 21.29 12.41
CA VAL A 16 58.76 20.55 12.19
C VAL A 16 59.13 19.16 11.69
N LEU A 17 58.79 18.14 12.49
CA LEU A 17 59.15 16.76 12.21
C LEU A 17 57.89 15.92 12.02
N PRO A 18 57.72 15.18 10.92
CA PRO A 18 56.54 14.36 10.71
C PRO A 18 56.49 13.18 11.70
N LEU A 19 55.32 12.94 12.28
CA LEU A 19 55.00 11.71 12.98
C LEU A 19 54.49 10.69 11.97
N ARG A 20 55.21 9.58 11.85
CA ARG A 20 54.83 8.47 10.98
C ARG A 20 54.34 7.33 11.82
N GLU A 21 53.45 6.53 11.24
CA GLU A 21 52.95 5.31 11.86
C GLU A 21 54.13 4.40 12.24
N ASP A 22 54.21 4.03 13.51
CA ASP A 22 55.25 3.15 14.02
C ASP A 22 54.91 1.71 13.61
N ASP A 23 55.70 1.10 12.71
CA ASP A 23 55.54 -0.31 12.33
C ASP A 23 56.42 -1.18 13.25
N PRO A 24 55.84 -1.92 14.20
CA PRO A 24 56.60 -2.78 15.11
C PRO A 24 57.34 -3.93 14.40
N ASN A 25 57.09 -4.15 13.11
CA ASN A 25 57.81 -5.14 12.29
C ASN A 25 58.81 -4.52 11.30
N ALA A 26 59.15 -3.23 11.45
CA ALA A 26 60.05 -2.53 10.52
C ALA A 26 61.45 -3.15 10.38
N ASP A 27 61.91 -3.91 11.40
CA ASP A 27 63.21 -4.60 11.41
C ASP A 27 63.20 -5.97 10.72
N ASP A 28 62.02 -6.49 10.36
CA ASP A 28 61.86 -7.78 9.68
C ASP A 28 62.09 -7.64 8.17
N LYS A 29 63.33 -7.91 7.73
CA LYS A 29 63.77 -7.80 6.32
C LYS A 29 63.00 -8.71 5.35
N SER A 30 62.18 -9.63 5.85
CA SER A 30 61.38 -10.55 5.03
C SER A 30 60.07 -9.95 4.50
N LYS A 31 59.62 -8.80 5.04
CA LYS A 31 58.36 -8.17 4.67
C LYS A 31 58.58 -6.89 3.85
N ARG A 32 57.74 -6.69 2.82
CA ARG A 32 57.68 -5.43 2.06
C ARG A 32 57.35 -4.29 3.03
N ARG A 33 58.23 -3.28 3.13
CA ARG A 33 57.97 -2.05 3.90
C ARG A 33 56.62 -1.48 3.50
N LYS A 34 55.67 -1.46 4.42
CA LYS A 34 54.37 -0.83 4.24
C LYS A 34 54.59 0.67 4.12
N GLN A 35 53.82 1.35 3.27
CA GLN A 35 53.93 2.80 3.11
C GLN A 35 53.44 3.44 4.42
N GLU A 36 54.36 4.00 5.19
CA GLU A 36 54.06 4.60 6.51
C GLU A 36 53.10 5.79 6.33
N ASN A 37 51.92 5.73 6.95
CA ASN A 37 51.00 6.85 6.96
C ASN A 37 51.54 7.98 7.85
N ILE A 38 51.35 9.23 7.42
CA ILE A 38 51.70 10.40 8.23
C ILE A 38 50.56 10.62 9.22
N LEU A 39 50.83 10.39 10.51
CA LEU A 39 49.86 10.58 11.60
C LEU A 39 49.69 12.05 11.99
N GLY A 40 50.74 12.85 11.79
CA GLY A 40 50.79 14.25 12.19
C GLY A 40 52.21 14.82 12.11
N ALA A 41 52.49 15.89 12.86
CA ALA A 41 53.83 16.45 12.99
C ALA A 41 54.07 16.97 14.42
N VAL A 42 55.31 16.86 14.90
CA VAL A 42 55.79 17.50 16.13
C VAL A 42 56.48 18.79 15.74
N VAL A 43 56.06 19.89 16.37
CA VAL A 43 56.67 21.20 16.25
C VAL A 43 57.54 21.44 17.48
N ILE A 44 58.81 21.77 17.27
CA ILE A 44 59.79 22.03 18.33
C ILE A 44 60.26 23.46 18.19
N GLU A 45 60.14 24.21 19.28
CA GLU A 45 60.43 25.64 19.34
C GLU A 45 61.48 25.92 20.41
N GLN A 46 62.42 26.80 20.08
CA GLN A 46 63.40 27.34 21.02
C GLN A 46 63.32 28.86 21.05
N LEU A 47 62.97 29.41 22.22
CA LEU A 47 62.67 30.82 22.41
C LEU A 47 63.89 31.66 22.87
N VAL A 48 64.86 31.04 23.56
CA VAL A 48 65.85 31.78 24.38
C VAL A 48 67.23 31.95 23.71
N ASP A 49 67.85 30.88 23.22
CA ASP A 49 69.18 30.92 22.57
C ASP A 49 69.07 30.47 21.10
N SER A 50 69.91 31.01 20.21
CA SER A 50 70.01 30.60 18.81
C SER A 50 71.03 29.49 18.59
N ARG A 51 71.76 29.07 19.63
CA ARG A 51 72.64 27.91 19.60
C ARG A 51 71.86 26.64 19.96
N GLN A 52 72.11 25.56 19.20
CA GLN A 52 71.54 24.25 19.48
C GLN A 52 72.18 23.68 20.76
N PRO A 53 71.41 23.42 21.83
CA PRO A 53 71.91 22.79 23.03
C PRO A 53 72.43 21.38 22.73
N GLU A 54 73.51 20.97 23.39
CA GLU A 54 74.01 19.60 23.29
C GLU A 54 72.90 18.58 23.62
N GLY A 55 72.80 17.53 22.81
CA GLY A 55 71.80 16.48 22.95
C GLY A 55 70.37 16.84 22.55
N MET A 56 70.10 18.04 22.00
CA MET A 56 68.75 18.44 21.57
C MET A 56 68.15 17.45 20.56
N LEU A 57 68.92 17.03 19.55
CA LEU A 57 68.46 16.08 18.54
C LEU A 57 68.05 14.72 19.14
N GLN A 58 68.78 14.24 20.16
CA GLN A 58 68.43 12.99 20.85
C GLN A 58 67.13 13.12 21.64
N ARG A 59 66.94 14.23 22.37
CA ARG A 59 65.68 14.50 23.10
C ARG A 59 64.50 14.60 22.16
N VAL A 60 64.70 15.32 21.05
CA VAL A 60 63.70 15.47 19.99
C VAL A 60 63.32 14.12 19.37
N ASP A 61 64.30 13.27 19.09
CA ASP A 61 64.03 11.93 18.53
C ASP A 61 63.25 11.04 19.49
N VAL A 62 63.59 11.06 20.79
CA VAL A 62 62.86 10.35 21.84
C VAL A 62 61.39 10.82 21.92
N VAL A 63 61.15 12.13 21.97
CA VAL A 63 59.80 12.70 22.02
C VAL A 63 59.02 12.34 20.75
N ARG A 64 59.66 12.45 19.58
CA ARG A 64 59.06 12.10 18.30
C ARG A 64 58.63 10.62 18.27
N ARG A 65 59.49 9.69 18.66
CA ARG A 65 59.19 8.25 18.65
C ARG A 65 58.07 7.90 19.61
N HIS A 66 58.11 8.37 20.85
CA HIS A 66 57.03 8.11 21.82
C HIS A 66 55.69 8.69 21.38
N SER A 67 55.70 9.89 20.79
CA SER A 67 54.49 10.54 20.28
C SER A 67 53.90 9.77 19.10
N ALA A 68 54.75 9.26 18.18
CA ALA A 68 54.33 8.44 17.06
C ALA A 68 53.65 7.14 17.54
N THR A 69 54.31 6.37 18.41
CA THR A 69 53.75 5.12 18.96
C THR A 69 52.43 5.37 19.71
N ALA A 70 52.35 6.44 20.49
CA ALA A 70 51.13 6.79 21.22
C ALA A 70 49.96 7.15 20.28
N LEU A 71 50.21 7.94 19.23
CA LEU A 71 49.19 8.27 18.23
C LEU A 71 48.74 7.03 17.44
N THR A 72 49.68 6.19 17.00
CA THR A 72 49.37 4.93 16.30
C THR A 72 48.46 4.04 17.14
N ASN A 73 48.76 3.90 18.43
CA ASN A 73 47.93 3.12 19.35
C ASN A 73 46.55 3.75 19.56
N SER A 74 46.47 5.08 19.71
CA SER A 74 45.19 5.77 19.89
C SER A 74 44.28 5.59 18.68
N GLN A 75 44.79 5.83 17.47
CA GLN A 75 44.02 5.75 16.23
C GLN A 75 43.58 4.31 15.90
N SER A 76 44.45 3.32 16.13
CA SER A 76 44.08 1.90 15.95
C SER A 76 43.02 1.45 16.94
N HIS A 77 42.99 2.02 18.14
CA HIS A 77 41.99 1.72 19.16
C HIS A 77 40.63 2.37 18.88
N GLU A 78 40.60 3.59 18.37
CA GLU A 78 39.37 4.34 18.06
C GLU A 78 38.57 3.73 16.90
N GLY A 79 39.25 3.05 15.96
CA GLY A 79 38.62 2.40 14.81
C GLY A 79 37.95 1.04 15.10
N LEU A 80 38.03 0.51 16.31
CA LEU A 80 37.49 -0.82 16.64
C LEU A 80 35.98 -0.74 16.97
N PHE A 81 35.16 -1.36 16.12
CA PHE A 81 33.72 -1.52 16.36
C PHE A 81 33.46 -2.18 17.73
N LEU A 82 32.63 -1.54 18.56
CA LEU A 82 32.28 -1.98 19.93
C LEU A 82 33.47 -2.05 20.93
N GLN A 83 34.50 -1.22 20.79
CA GLN A 83 35.67 -1.21 21.69
C GLN A 83 35.37 -1.29 23.21
N PRO A 84 34.37 -0.59 23.80
CA PRO A 84 34.05 -0.77 25.22
C PRO A 84 33.54 -2.18 25.56
N LEU A 85 32.88 -2.86 24.63
CA LEU A 85 32.46 -4.26 24.78
C LEU A 85 33.68 -5.20 24.71
N TRP A 86 34.58 -4.99 23.74
CA TRP A 86 35.80 -5.79 23.60
C TRP A 86 36.79 -5.57 24.75
N ARG A 87 36.89 -4.35 25.28
CA ARG A 87 37.71 -4.06 26.48
C ARG A 87 37.16 -4.73 27.73
N THR A 88 35.83 -4.74 27.92
CA THR A 88 35.22 -5.44 29.06
C THR A 88 35.38 -6.97 28.93
N ILE A 89 35.30 -7.52 27.72
CA ILE A 89 35.60 -8.93 27.44
C ILE A 89 37.10 -9.24 27.65
N GLY A 90 38.00 -8.39 27.15
CA GLY A 90 39.45 -8.60 27.16
C GLY A 90 40.14 -8.37 28.52
N HIS A 91 39.68 -7.39 29.31
CA HIS A 91 40.16 -7.20 30.69
C HIS A 91 39.57 -8.21 31.67
N SER A 92 38.61 -9.02 31.23
CA SER A 92 38.05 -10.10 32.02
C SER A 92 38.94 -11.33 32.05
N LYS A 93 40.16 -11.20 32.59
CA LYS A 93 40.82 -12.33 33.26
C LYS A 93 40.00 -12.83 34.46
N VAL A 94 39.00 -12.05 34.89
CA VAL A 94 37.99 -12.40 35.90
C VAL A 94 37.04 -13.50 35.41
N LEU A 95 36.76 -13.61 34.11
CA LEU A 95 35.96 -14.71 33.54
C LEU A 95 36.65 -16.08 33.67
N VAL A 96 37.99 -16.09 33.68
CA VAL A 96 38.85 -17.30 33.67
C VAL A 96 39.59 -17.50 35.01
N ALA A 97 39.53 -16.53 35.93
CA ALA A 97 40.09 -16.69 37.27
C ALA A 97 39.29 -17.74 38.05
N ALA A 98 39.98 -18.75 38.59
CA ALA A 98 39.40 -19.96 39.20
C ALA A 98 38.31 -19.71 40.25
N ARG A 99 38.29 -18.53 40.88
CA ARG A 99 37.37 -18.16 41.95
C ARG A 99 35.97 -17.73 41.47
N ASN A 100 35.83 -17.29 40.21
CA ASN A 100 34.55 -16.85 39.62
C ASN A 100 34.02 -17.81 38.56
N LEU A 101 34.78 -18.87 38.21
CA LEU A 101 34.40 -19.94 37.28
C LEU A 101 32.97 -20.48 37.45
N PRO A 102 32.44 -20.75 38.65
CA PRO A 102 31.07 -21.26 38.76
C PRO A 102 30.01 -20.24 38.35
N LYS A 103 30.24 -18.94 38.62
CA LYS A 103 29.31 -17.87 38.23
C LYS A 103 29.34 -17.63 36.72
N THR A 104 30.53 -17.71 36.13
CA THR A 104 30.73 -17.45 34.69
C THR A 104 30.25 -18.63 33.86
N ALA A 105 30.49 -19.86 34.31
CA ALA A 105 29.89 -21.06 33.73
C ALA A 105 28.36 -21.02 33.81
N ALA A 106 27.77 -20.63 34.97
CA ALA A 106 26.32 -20.52 35.12
C ALA A 106 25.71 -19.48 34.16
N VAL A 107 26.35 -18.32 33.99
CA VAL A 107 25.89 -17.29 33.03
C VAL A 107 26.01 -17.80 31.60
N THR A 108 27.13 -18.42 31.22
CA THR A 108 27.32 -18.97 29.86
C THR A 108 26.31 -20.08 29.56
N ILE A 109 26.07 -20.99 30.50
CA ILE A 109 25.02 -22.01 30.38
C ILE A 109 23.64 -21.37 30.27
N GLY A 110 23.36 -20.32 31.04
CA GLY A 110 22.13 -19.55 30.92
C GLY A 110 21.94 -18.93 29.55
N VAL A 111 22.99 -18.28 28.99
CA VAL A 111 22.96 -17.69 27.65
C VAL A 111 22.75 -18.76 26.58
N ILE A 112 23.49 -19.88 26.65
CA ILE A 112 23.31 -21.01 25.74
C ILE A 112 21.89 -21.58 25.86
N GLY A 113 21.37 -21.69 27.09
CA GLY A 113 20.01 -22.14 27.35
C GLY A 113 18.96 -21.22 26.72
N VAL A 114 19.13 -19.90 26.81
CA VAL A 114 18.23 -18.93 26.15
C VAL A 114 18.34 -19.03 24.63
N ILE A 115 19.54 -19.13 24.07
CA ILE A 115 19.71 -19.29 22.61
C ILE A 115 19.08 -20.59 22.14
N ALA A 116 19.31 -21.70 22.85
CA ALA A 116 18.68 -22.99 22.56
C ALA A 116 17.15 -22.90 22.66
N ALA A 117 16.63 -22.22 23.67
CA ALA A 117 15.19 -21.99 23.82
C ALA A 117 14.62 -21.18 22.64
N LEU A 118 15.30 -20.12 22.21
CA LEU A 118 14.91 -19.32 21.05
C LEU A 118 14.92 -20.14 19.74
N CYS A 119 15.83 -21.10 19.59
CA CYS A 119 15.94 -21.91 18.37
C CYS A 119 15.04 -23.16 18.36
N LEU A 120 14.74 -23.74 19.52
CA LEU A 120 14.08 -25.05 19.60
C LEU A 120 12.61 -24.98 20.04
N ILE A 121 12.20 -23.97 20.79
CA ILE A 121 10.83 -23.89 21.29
C ILE A 121 9.92 -23.35 20.18
N PRO A 122 8.93 -24.13 19.71
CA PRO A 122 7.96 -23.66 18.72
C PRO A 122 6.94 -22.72 19.37
N TYR A 123 6.66 -21.62 18.71
CA TYR A 123 5.64 -20.63 19.08
C TYR A 123 4.74 -20.34 17.88
N ASP A 124 3.51 -19.90 18.15
CA ASP A 124 2.53 -19.63 17.10
C ASP A 124 2.98 -18.41 16.27
N PHE A 125 3.19 -18.64 14.98
CA PHE A 125 3.60 -17.63 14.04
C PHE A 125 2.36 -17.07 13.34
N THR A 126 2.12 -15.77 13.54
CA THR A 126 0.98 -15.08 12.97
C THR A 126 1.45 -13.87 12.17
N VAL A 127 0.80 -13.63 11.05
CA VAL A 127 1.05 -12.46 10.20
C VAL A 127 -0.12 -11.50 10.39
N THR A 128 0.19 -10.23 10.65
CA THR A 128 -0.83 -9.19 10.80
C THR A 128 -1.25 -8.64 9.44
N ALA A 129 -2.55 -8.46 9.26
CA ALA A 129 -3.17 -7.84 8.10
C ALA A 129 -4.23 -6.84 8.56
N ASP A 130 -4.41 -5.81 7.76
CA ASP A 130 -5.46 -4.82 7.97
C ASP A 130 -6.65 -5.21 7.11
N GLY A 131 -7.86 -4.87 7.54
CA GLY A 131 -9.05 -5.25 6.81
C GLY A 131 -10.28 -4.47 7.20
N LYS A 132 -11.37 -4.79 6.51
CA LYS A 132 -12.66 -4.15 6.66
C LYS A 132 -13.77 -5.19 6.74
N LEU A 133 -14.73 -4.94 7.62
CA LEU A 133 -15.92 -5.78 7.75
C LEU A 133 -16.99 -5.30 6.76
N LEU A 134 -17.43 -6.19 5.88
CA LEU A 134 -18.35 -5.87 4.78
C LEU A 134 -19.46 -6.93 4.67
N PRO A 135 -20.68 -6.58 4.24
CA PRO A 135 -21.70 -7.59 3.95
C PRO A 135 -21.28 -8.48 2.77
N GLU A 136 -21.68 -9.75 2.78
CA GLU A 136 -21.40 -10.73 1.70
C GLU A 136 -22.14 -10.35 0.41
N VAL A 137 -23.38 -9.87 0.52
CA VAL A 137 -24.19 -9.47 -0.63
C VAL A 137 -23.96 -8.00 -0.98
N ARG A 138 -23.20 -7.78 -2.06
CA ARG A 138 -22.86 -6.45 -2.58
C ARG A 138 -23.07 -6.42 -4.08
N GLN A 139 -23.67 -5.35 -4.60
CA GLN A 139 -23.86 -5.17 -6.03
C GLN A 139 -23.35 -3.81 -6.49
N TYR A 140 -22.67 -3.81 -7.63
CA TYR A 140 -22.27 -2.58 -8.29
C TYR A 140 -23.45 -1.98 -9.05
N VAL A 141 -23.56 -0.65 -8.97
CA VAL A 141 -24.43 0.15 -9.82
C VAL A 141 -23.67 0.52 -11.08
N PHE A 142 -24.25 0.22 -12.23
CA PHE A 142 -23.64 0.44 -13.53
C PHE A 142 -24.37 1.53 -14.32
N VAL A 143 -23.61 2.18 -15.19
CA VAL A 143 -24.12 3.17 -16.15
C VAL A 143 -24.94 2.47 -17.23
N GLY A 144 -26.18 2.91 -17.42
CA GLY A 144 -27.11 2.33 -18.40
C GLY A 144 -26.94 2.87 -19.82
N GLU A 145 -26.51 4.12 -19.97
CA GLU A 145 -26.30 4.81 -21.25
C GLU A 145 -25.13 5.81 -21.13
N ASN A 146 -24.48 6.19 -22.23
CA ASN A 146 -23.40 7.18 -22.20
C ASN A 146 -23.94 8.57 -21.82
N GLY A 147 -23.16 9.31 -21.01
CA GLY A 147 -23.54 10.65 -20.59
C GLY A 147 -22.61 11.26 -19.55
N THR A 148 -23.07 12.34 -18.93
CA THR A 148 -22.40 12.99 -17.80
C THR A 148 -23.30 12.90 -16.58
N ILE A 149 -22.76 12.47 -15.44
CA ILE A 149 -23.51 12.45 -14.17
C ILE A 149 -23.80 13.90 -13.76
N THR A 150 -25.07 14.22 -13.53
CA THR A 150 -25.51 15.57 -13.16
C THR A 150 -25.80 15.70 -11.68
N GLU A 151 -26.22 14.62 -11.02
CA GLU A 151 -26.63 14.66 -9.62
C GLU A 151 -26.47 13.26 -9.00
N VAL A 152 -26.04 13.23 -7.74
CA VAL A 152 -25.92 12.02 -6.94
C VAL A 152 -26.65 12.27 -5.62
N PRO A 153 -27.96 11.97 -5.54
CA PRO A 153 -28.79 12.32 -4.39
C PRO A 153 -28.60 11.36 -3.20
N VAL A 154 -27.44 10.70 -3.09
CA VAL A 154 -27.15 9.73 -2.04
C VAL A 154 -25.75 9.91 -1.49
N GLU A 155 -25.62 9.75 -0.18
CA GLU A 155 -24.34 9.83 0.52
C GLU A 155 -23.80 8.46 0.94
N HIS A 156 -22.50 8.42 1.26
CA HIS A 156 -21.88 7.22 1.83
C HIS A 156 -22.55 6.83 3.16
N GLY A 157 -22.94 5.56 3.29
CA GLY A 157 -23.61 5.05 4.48
C GLY A 157 -25.12 5.27 4.51
N GLU A 158 -25.70 5.91 3.49
CA GLU A 158 -27.14 6.11 3.37
C GLU A 158 -27.86 4.81 2.97
N GLN A 159 -29.04 4.59 3.58
CA GLN A 159 -29.93 3.48 3.22
C GLN A 159 -30.75 3.83 1.98
N VAL A 160 -30.78 2.90 1.02
CA VAL A 160 -31.49 3.04 -0.25
C VAL A 160 -32.38 1.82 -0.50
N ALA A 161 -33.58 2.07 -1.03
CA ALA A 161 -34.49 1.01 -1.44
C ALA A 161 -34.21 0.56 -2.88
N LYS A 162 -34.56 -0.67 -3.22
CA LYS A 162 -34.51 -1.19 -4.57
C LYS A 162 -35.36 -0.33 -5.51
N GLY A 163 -34.76 0.14 -6.61
CA GLY A 163 -35.40 1.05 -7.56
C GLY A 163 -35.35 2.53 -7.17
N GLN A 164 -34.83 2.89 -5.99
CA GLN A 164 -34.58 4.28 -5.63
C GLN A 164 -33.49 4.86 -6.54
N VAL A 165 -33.67 6.09 -7.00
CA VAL A 165 -32.69 6.82 -7.82
C VAL A 165 -31.47 7.15 -6.97
N VAL A 166 -30.30 6.68 -7.41
CA VAL A 166 -29.00 6.89 -6.74
C VAL A 166 -28.07 7.80 -7.53
N ALA A 167 -28.32 7.97 -8.84
CA ALA A 167 -27.64 8.96 -9.65
C ALA A 167 -28.54 9.36 -10.83
N ARG A 168 -28.39 10.61 -11.27
CA ARG A 168 -28.99 11.10 -12.51
C ARG A 168 -27.88 11.47 -13.48
N GLN A 169 -28.10 11.15 -14.74
CA GLN A 169 -27.19 11.51 -15.81
C GLN A 169 -27.90 12.23 -16.94
N ARG A 170 -27.14 13.00 -17.70
CA ARG A 170 -27.60 13.67 -18.91
C ARG A 170 -26.82 13.15 -20.11
N SER A 171 -27.54 12.93 -21.21
CA SER A 171 -26.96 12.52 -22.48
C SER A 171 -27.35 13.54 -23.55
N ASP A 172 -26.38 14.35 -23.97
CA ASP A 172 -26.59 15.34 -25.03
C ASP A 172 -26.97 14.67 -26.36
N ASP A 173 -26.51 13.45 -26.60
CA ASP A 173 -26.87 12.64 -27.78
C ASP A 173 -28.37 12.30 -27.78
N LEU A 174 -28.91 11.87 -26.63
CA LEU A 174 -30.34 11.58 -26.50
C LEU A 174 -31.19 12.86 -26.58
N ASP A 175 -30.70 13.98 -26.03
CA ASP A 175 -31.36 15.29 -26.15
C ASP A 175 -31.45 15.75 -27.62
N PHE A 176 -30.36 15.54 -28.38
CA PHE A 176 -30.31 15.85 -29.81
C PHE A 176 -31.26 14.96 -30.62
N GLU A 177 -31.21 13.64 -30.40
CA GLU A 177 -32.11 12.69 -31.07
C GLU A 177 -33.58 12.97 -30.75
N GLU A 178 -33.93 13.32 -29.51
CA GLU A 178 -35.30 13.71 -29.17
C GLU A 178 -35.78 14.92 -29.97
N THR A 179 -34.92 15.94 -30.06
CA THR A 179 -35.24 17.16 -30.81
C THR A 179 -35.41 16.86 -32.30
N ARG A 180 -34.55 16.00 -32.86
CA ARG A 180 -34.62 15.55 -34.26
C ARG A 180 -35.90 14.77 -34.54
N LEU A 181 -36.20 13.74 -33.75
CA LEU A 181 -37.41 12.92 -33.90
C LEU A 181 -38.68 13.76 -33.77
N ARG A 182 -38.71 14.70 -32.80
CA ARG A 182 -39.86 15.60 -32.62
C ARG A 182 -40.09 16.49 -33.84
N GLY A 183 -39.01 16.97 -34.47
CA GLY A 183 -39.08 17.75 -35.71
C GLY A 183 -39.57 16.92 -36.90
N GLU A 184 -39.05 15.70 -37.07
CA GLU A 184 -39.48 14.76 -38.12
C GLU A 184 -40.97 14.41 -37.95
N PHE A 185 -41.39 14.10 -36.72
CA PHE A 185 -42.77 13.78 -36.38
C PHE A 185 -43.73 14.93 -36.72
N ALA A 186 -43.41 16.16 -36.30
CA ALA A 186 -44.21 17.35 -36.60
C ALA A 186 -44.31 17.61 -38.12
N LYS A 187 -43.19 17.46 -38.85
CA LYS A 187 -43.15 17.61 -40.31
C LYS A 187 -44.05 16.58 -41.01
N THR A 188 -43.94 15.31 -40.64
CA THR A 188 -44.75 14.23 -41.24
C THR A 188 -46.24 14.40 -40.93
N GLN A 189 -46.59 14.81 -39.70
CA GLN A 189 -47.98 15.11 -39.35
C GLN A 189 -48.57 16.25 -40.20
N GLU A 190 -47.82 17.33 -40.41
CA GLU A 190 -48.28 18.44 -41.26
C GLU A 190 -48.38 18.05 -42.75
N GLN A 191 -47.49 17.18 -43.25
CA GLN A 191 -47.61 16.62 -44.60
C GLN A 191 -48.89 15.79 -44.75
N ILE A 192 -49.18 14.88 -43.80
CA ILE A 192 -50.43 14.09 -43.78
C ILE A 192 -51.64 15.01 -43.73
N ARG A 193 -51.62 16.06 -42.89
CA ARG A 193 -52.69 17.05 -42.79
C ARG A 193 -52.91 17.78 -44.11
N THR A 194 -51.84 18.20 -44.77
CA THR A 194 -51.89 18.88 -46.07
C THR A 194 -52.51 17.98 -47.15
N ILE A 195 -52.11 16.70 -47.21
CA ILE A 195 -52.70 15.73 -48.16
C ILE A 195 -54.18 15.50 -47.85
N ARG A 196 -54.56 15.35 -46.58
CA ARG A 196 -55.98 15.21 -46.17
C ARG A 196 -56.82 16.44 -46.56
N LEU A 197 -56.27 17.65 -46.42
CA LEU A 197 -56.92 18.89 -46.86
C LEU A 197 -57.06 18.92 -48.40
N LYS A 198 -56.01 18.60 -49.16
CA LYS A 198 -56.08 18.51 -50.63
C LYS A 198 -57.17 17.53 -51.09
N ARG A 199 -57.28 16.37 -50.44
CA ARG A 199 -58.33 15.37 -50.69
C ARG A 199 -59.75 15.85 -50.36
N THR A 200 -59.89 16.84 -49.47
CA THR A 200 -61.19 17.34 -49.01
C THR A 200 -61.64 18.60 -49.78
N ILE A 201 -60.70 19.47 -50.15
CA ILE A 201 -60.97 20.78 -50.79
C ILE A 201 -61.15 20.64 -52.31
N VAL A 202 -60.41 19.76 -52.96
CA VAL A 202 -60.59 19.54 -54.40
C VAL A 202 -61.90 18.79 -54.61
N ASP A 203 -62.81 19.44 -55.33
CA ASP A 203 -64.19 19.03 -55.56
C ASP A 203 -64.24 17.58 -56.07
N ARG A 204 -65.09 16.72 -55.47
CA ARG A 204 -65.22 15.29 -55.82
C ARG A 204 -65.55 15.06 -57.30
N SER A 205 -66.00 16.11 -57.99
CA SER A 205 -66.39 16.15 -59.40
C SER A 205 -65.26 16.53 -60.36
N GLN A 206 -64.13 17.08 -59.90
CA GLN A 206 -63.04 17.58 -60.75
C GLN A 206 -61.71 16.82 -60.65
N MET A 207 -61.53 16.00 -59.60
CA MET A 207 -60.31 15.22 -59.43
C MET A 207 -60.35 13.96 -60.30
N ARG A 208 -59.28 13.70 -61.08
CA ARG A 208 -59.14 12.45 -61.85
C ARG A 208 -58.89 11.29 -60.91
N ASP A 209 -59.44 10.11 -61.21
CA ASP A 209 -59.28 8.92 -60.36
C ASP A 209 -57.82 8.55 -60.09
N ALA A 210 -56.94 8.70 -61.10
CA ALA A 210 -55.49 8.46 -60.96
C ALA A 210 -54.81 9.40 -59.94
N GLU A 211 -55.18 10.68 -59.91
CA GLU A 211 -54.62 11.67 -58.97
C GLU A 211 -55.08 11.39 -57.53
N ARG A 212 -56.30 10.88 -57.39
CA ARG A 212 -56.83 10.44 -56.10
C ARG A 212 -56.10 9.19 -55.57
N GLU A 213 -55.82 8.23 -56.44
CA GLU A 213 -55.05 7.03 -56.08
C GLU A 213 -53.62 7.38 -55.67
N GLU A 214 -52.98 8.31 -56.38
CA GLU A 214 -51.64 8.82 -56.03
C GLU A 214 -51.62 9.44 -54.62
N LEU A 215 -52.56 10.35 -54.31
CA LEU A 215 -52.66 10.97 -52.98
C LEU A 215 -52.96 9.96 -51.86
N ILE A 216 -53.72 8.90 -52.16
CA ILE A 216 -53.98 7.82 -51.19
C ILE A 216 -52.68 7.03 -50.95
N GLY A 217 -51.94 6.72 -52.01
CA GLY A 217 -50.63 6.08 -51.92
C GLY A 217 -49.64 6.89 -51.08
N GLU A 218 -49.52 8.19 -51.38
CA GLU A 218 -48.64 9.11 -50.64
C GLU A 218 -49.05 9.22 -49.16
N GLN A 219 -50.35 9.39 -48.87
CA GLN A 219 -50.84 9.39 -47.49
C GLN A 219 -50.47 8.09 -46.78
N LYS A 220 -50.66 6.94 -47.43
CA LYS A 220 -50.37 5.63 -46.83
C LYS A 220 -48.88 5.45 -46.54
N GLN A 221 -48.02 5.94 -47.42
CA GLN A 221 -46.56 5.96 -47.22
C GLN A 221 -46.19 6.81 -45.99
N LEU A 222 -46.74 8.03 -45.89
CA LEU A 222 -46.49 8.89 -44.75
C LEU A 222 -47.04 8.34 -43.44
N GLU A 223 -48.21 7.70 -43.45
CA GLU A 223 -48.76 7.01 -42.28
C GLU A 223 -47.86 5.86 -41.82
N THR A 224 -47.26 5.12 -42.77
CA THR A 224 -46.30 4.05 -42.45
C THR A 224 -45.01 4.63 -41.85
N TYR A 225 -44.53 5.75 -42.41
CA TYR A 225 -43.36 6.45 -41.88
C TYR A 225 -43.62 7.03 -40.48
N LEU A 226 -44.81 7.60 -40.24
CA LEU A 226 -45.23 8.08 -38.93
C LEU A 226 -45.20 6.95 -37.89
N ALA A 227 -45.73 5.77 -38.22
CA ALA A 227 -45.69 4.61 -37.34
C ALA A 227 -44.26 4.17 -37.00
N ASN A 228 -43.32 4.29 -37.94
CA ASN A 228 -41.90 4.04 -37.67
C ASN A 228 -41.29 5.09 -36.72
N LEU A 229 -41.62 6.37 -36.89
CA LEU A 229 -41.19 7.44 -35.98
C LEU A 229 -41.72 7.24 -34.55
N GLU A 230 -42.98 6.79 -34.40
CA GLU A 230 -43.56 6.45 -33.10
C GLU A 230 -42.80 5.31 -32.41
N GLU A 231 -42.40 4.29 -33.16
CA GLU A 231 -41.59 3.19 -32.61
C GLU A 231 -40.19 3.66 -32.21
N GLN A 232 -39.56 4.53 -33.00
CA GLN A 232 -38.27 5.14 -32.64
C GLN A 232 -38.40 6.00 -31.37
N GLN A 233 -39.48 6.78 -31.23
CA GLN A 233 -39.76 7.56 -30.03
C GLN A 233 -39.94 6.67 -28.80
N ARG A 234 -40.60 5.52 -28.94
CA ARG A 234 -40.75 4.53 -27.87
C ARG A 234 -39.41 3.93 -27.43
N ILE A 235 -38.51 3.65 -28.38
CA ILE A 235 -37.15 3.18 -28.10
C ILE A 235 -36.36 4.28 -27.36
N LEU A 236 -36.44 5.53 -27.84
CA LEU A 236 -35.77 6.66 -27.22
C LEU A 236 -36.24 6.89 -25.77
N GLN A 237 -37.55 6.78 -25.51
CA GLN A 237 -38.09 6.87 -24.14
C GLN A 237 -37.53 5.79 -23.22
N LYS A 238 -37.35 4.55 -23.72
CA LYS A 238 -36.71 3.48 -22.95
C LYS A 238 -35.24 3.77 -22.65
N MET A 239 -34.51 4.37 -23.59
CA MET A 239 -33.12 4.80 -23.36
C MET A 239 -33.07 5.93 -22.32
N ARG A 240 -33.98 6.91 -22.42
CA ARG A 240 -34.08 8.01 -21.44
C ARG A 240 -34.42 7.52 -20.03
N ALA A 241 -35.25 6.49 -19.89
CA ALA A 241 -35.53 5.90 -18.58
C ALA A 241 -34.28 5.34 -17.88
N LYS A 242 -33.24 4.96 -18.63
CA LYS A 242 -31.96 4.52 -18.06
C LYS A 242 -31.03 5.67 -17.65
N LEU A 243 -31.39 6.92 -17.94
CA LEU A 243 -30.68 8.11 -17.43
C LEU A 243 -30.92 8.29 -15.92
N GLU A 244 -32.00 7.72 -15.40
CA GLU A 244 -32.20 7.56 -13.97
C GLU A 244 -31.58 6.24 -13.52
N ILE A 245 -30.47 6.35 -12.81
CA ILE A 245 -29.72 5.20 -12.33
C ILE A 245 -30.26 4.84 -10.96
N THR A 246 -30.73 3.61 -10.82
CA THR A 246 -31.44 3.14 -9.62
C THR A 246 -30.68 2.05 -8.88
N SER A 247 -30.97 1.90 -7.58
CA SER A 247 -30.39 0.82 -6.77
C SER A 247 -30.92 -0.55 -7.20
N PRO A 248 -30.07 -1.57 -7.39
CA PRO A 248 -30.50 -2.92 -7.76
C PRO A 248 -31.07 -3.73 -6.58
N LEU A 249 -30.82 -3.32 -5.34
CA LEU A 249 -31.24 -3.99 -4.10
C LEU A 249 -31.56 -2.99 -2.98
N ASP A 250 -32.25 -3.45 -1.93
CA ASP A 250 -32.41 -2.70 -0.69
C ASP A 250 -31.10 -2.81 0.11
N GLY A 251 -30.46 -1.69 0.43
CA GLY A 251 -29.13 -1.73 1.03
C GLY A 251 -28.57 -0.37 1.43
N ILE A 252 -27.26 -0.33 1.63
CA ILE A 252 -26.52 0.86 2.03
C ILE A 252 -25.42 1.17 1.01
N VAL A 253 -25.22 2.45 0.70
CA VAL A 253 -24.16 2.93 -0.20
C VAL A 253 -22.79 2.74 0.46
N VAL A 254 -21.93 1.91 -0.15
CA VAL A 254 -20.60 1.56 0.37
C VAL A 254 -19.52 2.51 -0.14
N THR A 255 -19.67 3.04 -1.35
CA THR A 255 -18.66 3.90 -1.97
C THR A 255 -18.51 5.20 -1.17
N TRP A 256 -17.27 5.51 -0.79
CA TRP A 256 -16.94 6.74 -0.05
C TRP A 256 -17.05 7.96 -0.95
N LYS A 257 -17.73 9.02 -0.50
CA LYS A 257 -17.90 10.30 -1.23
C LYS A 257 -18.36 10.11 -2.68
N ALA A 258 -19.40 9.29 -2.86
CA ALA A 258 -19.92 8.96 -4.19
C ALA A 258 -20.37 10.21 -4.96
N ASP A 259 -20.89 11.21 -4.25
CA ASP A 259 -21.23 12.54 -4.74
C ASP A 259 -20.00 13.27 -5.33
N GLU A 260 -18.95 13.48 -4.54
CA GLU A 260 -17.75 14.19 -4.99
C GLU A 260 -17.01 13.46 -6.14
N LEU A 261 -17.05 12.13 -6.15
CA LEU A 261 -16.36 11.31 -7.15
C LEU A 261 -17.08 11.23 -8.50
N LEU A 262 -18.40 11.41 -8.50
CA LEU A 262 -19.22 11.14 -9.68
C LEU A 262 -19.87 12.39 -10.25
N GLU A 263 -20.20 13.41 -9.46
CA GLU A 263 -20.86 14.60 -9.97
C GLU A 263 -20.01 15.31 -11.03
N GLY A 264 -20.60 15.60 -12.20
CA GLY A 264 -19.90 16.18 -13.35
C GLY A 264 -19.00 15.22 -14.12
N ARG A 265 -18.88 13.95 -13.71
CA ARG A 265 -18.02 12.97 -14.37
C ARG A 265 -18.64 12.45 -15.69
N PRO A 266 -17.91 12.48 -16.82
CA PRO A 266 -18.33 11.80 -18.04
C PRO A 266 -18.17 10.28 -17.88
N VAL A 267 -19.19 9.53 -18.30
CA VAL A 267 -19.27 8.08 -18.09
C VAL A 267 -19.80 7.35 -19.32
N ASN A 268 -19.37 6.10 -19.48
CA ASN A 268 -19.78 5.23 -20.58
C ASN A 268 -20.64 4.06 -20.07
N THR A 269 -21.48 3.51 -20.95
CA THR A 269 -22.31 2.34 -20.68
C THR A 269 -21.48 1.18 -20.12
N GLY A 270 -21.96 0.59 -19.02
CA GLY A 270 -21.30 -0.53 -18.34
C GLY A 270 -20.20 -0.12 -17.35
N GLN A 271 -19.88 1.17 -17.23
CA GLN A 271 -18.96 1.66 -16.21
C GLN A 271 -19.57 1.54 -14.80
N ARG A 272 -18.75 1.19 -13.81
CA ARG A 272 -19.15 1.15 -12.40
C ARG A 272 -19.18 2.55 -11.81
N LEU A 273 -20.26 2.88 -11.11
CA LEU A 273 -20.41 4.16 -10.42
C LEU A 273 -20.14 4.02 -8.92
N MET A 274 -20.92 3.17 -8.28
CA MET A 274 -20.89 2.95 -6.84
C MET A 274 -21.27 1.51 -6.52
N GLN A 275 -21.12 1.13 -5.25
CA GLN A 275 -21.47 -0.18 -4.74
C GLN A 275 -22.50 -0.04 -3.61
N ILE A 276 -23.49 -0.92 -3.62
CA ILE A 276 -24.55 -0.98 -2.61
C ILE A 276 -24.49 -2.37 -1.98
N ALA A 277 -24.57 -2.44 -0.65
CA ALA A 277 -24.50 -3.67 0.11
C ALA A 277 -25.76 -3.89 0.94
N ASP A 278 -26.21 -5.14 1.06
CA ASP A 278 -27.33 -5.51 1.93
C ASP A 278 -26.79 -5.87 3.34
N PRO A 279 -26.97 -5.00 4.35
CA PRO A 279 -26.43 -5.23 5.69
C PRO A 279 -27.21 -6.28 6.49
N THR A 280 -28.34 -6.78 5.98
CA THR A 280 -29.16 -7.81 6.63
C THR A 280 -28.65 -9.23 6.39
N GLN A 281 -27.79 -9.40 5.37
CA GLN A 281 -27.17 -10.68 5.03
C GLN A 281 -25.96 -10.96 5.94
N ASN A 282 -25.34 -12.12 5.71
CA ASN A 282 -24.10 -12.47 6.38
C ASN A 282 -23.01 -11.46 6.07
N TRP A 283 -22.09 -11.29 7.00
CA TRP A 283 -20.93 -10.43 6.89
C TRP A 283 -19.68 -11.26 6.63
N GLU A 284 -18.76 -10.70 5.88
CA GLU A 284 -17.45 -11.25 5.61
C GLU A 284 -16.36 -10.21 5.89
N LEU A 285 -15.15 -10.70 6.10
CA LEU A 285 -14.00 -9.87 6.38
C LEU A 285 -13.11 -9.84 5.14
N GLU A 286 -12.88 -8.64 4.62
CA GLU A 286 -11.93 -8.39 3.52
C GLU A 286 -10.62 -7.90 4.14
N ILE A 287 -9.55 -8.67 4.02
CA ILE A 287 -8.22 -8.29 4.52
C ILE A 287 -7.26 -8.03 3.38
N ASP A 288 -6.44 -6.99 3.54
CA ASP A 288 -5.36 -6.65 2.63
C ASP A 288 -4.02 -6.99 3.31
N LEU A 289 -3.25 -7.89 2.69
CA LEU A 289 -1.94 -8.29 3.18
C LEU A 289 -0.84 -7.80 2.23
N SER A 290 0.16 -7.08 2.76
CA SER A 290 1.32 -6.66 1.98
C SER A 290 2.00 -7.83 1.27
N GLU A 291 2.37 -7.63 0.00
CA GLU A 291 3.00 -8.65 -0.85
C GLU A 291 4.28 -9.22 -0.21
N SER A 292 5.04 -8.41 0.54
CA SER A 292 6.26 -8.88 1.21
C SER A 292 6.00 -9.99 2.24
N ARG A 293 4.79 -10.06 2.80
CA ARG A 293 4.38 -11.02 3.82
C ARG A 293 3.68 -12.25 3.24
N MET A 294 3.28 -12.21 1.96
CA MET A 294 2.57 -13.31 1.29
C MET A 294 3.36 -14.62 1.27
N GLY A 295 4.70 -14.56 1.30
CA GLY A 295 5.56 -15.74 1.33
C GLY A 295 5.24 -16.67 2.51
N HIS A 296 4.96 -16.12 3.69
CA HIS A 296 4.63 -16.88 4.90
C HIS A 296 3.28 -17.59 4.79
N VAL A 297 2.30 -16.86 4.27
CA VAL A 297 0.93 -17.35 4.05
C VAL A 297 0.94 -18.48 3.02
N GLN A 298 1.60 -18.27 1.87
CA GLN A 298 1.67 -19.26 0.81
C GLN A 298 2.41 -20.53 1.25
N LYS A 299 3.50 -20.38 2.00
CA LYS A 299 4.25 -21.52 2.56
C LYS A 299 3.35 -22.38 3.44
N ARG A 300 2.65 -21.76 4.40
CA ARG A 300 1.75 -22.48 5.29
C ARG A 300 0.58 -23.13 4.54
N LEU A 301 -0.01 -22.42 3.59
CA LEU A 301 -1.11 -22.96 2.79
C LEU A 301 -0.66 -24.17 1.96
N ASN A 302 0.54 -24.13 1.38
CA ASN A 302 1.10 -25.26 0.64
C ASN A 302 1.35 -26.48 1.54
N GLU A 303 1.87 -26.27 2.75
CA GLU A 303 2.06 -27.34 3.75
C GLU A 303 0.71 -27.98 4.11
N LEU A 304 -0.32 -27.18 4.37
CA LEU A 304 -1.66 -27.67 4.68
C LEU A 304 -2.29 -28.42 3.50
N LYS A 305 -2.21 -27.87 2.30
CA LYS A 305 -2.73 -28.49 1.06
C LYS A 305 -2.02 -29.79 0.69
N SER A 306 -0.78 -29.97 1.11
CA SER A 306 -0.05 -31.24 0.92
C SER A 306 -0.64 -32.39 1.73
N GLN A 307 -1.32 -32.08 2.85
CA GLN A 307 -1.97 -33.06 3.73
C GLN A 307 -3.46 -33.20 3.42
N ASN A 308 -4.13 -32.07 3.16
CA ASN A 308 -5.55 -32.03 2.81
C ASN A 308 -5.78 -30.95 1.73
N PRO A 309 -6.19 -31.32 0.50
CA PRO A 309 -6.42 -30.36 -0.59
C PRO A 309 -7.43 -29.25 -0.28
N GLU A 310 -8.38 -29.50 0.62
CA GLU A 310 -9.41 -28.54 1.02
C GLU A 310 -9.01 -27.71 2.26
N ALA A 311 -7.77 -27.85 2.75
CA ALA A 311 -7.35 -27.11 3.92
C ALA A 311 -7.34 -25.59 3.68
N GLN A 312 -7.89 -24.87 4.65
CA GLN A 312 -7.98 -23.41 4.68
C GLN A 312 -7.15 -22.87 5.85
N LEU A 313 -6.79 -21.60 5.77
CA LEU A 313 -6.07 -20.91 6.84
C LEU A 313 -7.07 -20.29 7.82
N GLU A 314 -6.79 -20.44 9.10
CA GLU A 314 -7.53 -19.75 10.16
C GLU A 314 -7.01 -18.31 10.33
N VAL A 315 -7.94 -17.43 10.63
CA VAL A 315 -7.70 -16.01 10.91
C VAL A 315 -8.38 -15.67 12.23
N THR A 316 -7.65 -14.98 13.10
CA THR A 316 -8.23 -14.34 14.29
C THR A 316 -8.24 -12.85 14.09
N PHE A 317 -9.36 -12.19 14.34
CA PHE A 317 -9.48 -10.76 14.12
C PHE A 317 -10.23 -10.06 15.24
N ILE A 318 -10.01 -8.76 15.35
CA ILE A 318 -10.70 -7.86 16.28
C ILE A 318 -11.23 -6.67 15.50
N LEU A 319 -12.42 -6.20 15.88
CA LEU A 319 -12.94 -4.91 15.42
C LEU A 319 -12.21 -3.80 16.17
N VAL A 320 -11.77 -2.75 15.48
CA VAL A 320 -11.11 -1.60 16.15
C VAL A 320 -12.04 -0.95 17.17
N THR A 321 -13.36 -0.99 16.92
CA THR A 321 -14.39 -0.50 17.84
C THR A 321 -14.59 -1.39 19.08
N HIS A 322 -14.15 -2.65 19.05
CA HIS A 322 -14.33 -3.64 20.11
C HIS A 322 -13.05 -4.49 20.29
N PRO A 323 -11.98 -3.92 20.86
CA PRO A 323 -10.67 -4.58 20.94
C PRO A 323 -10.63 -5.78 21.91
N ASP A 324 -11.58 -5.87 22.84
CA ASP A 324 -11.58 -6.89 23.89
C ASP A 324 -12.07 -8.27 23.42
N THR A 325 -12.79 -8.32 22.29
CA THR A 325 -13.41 -9.54 21.78
C THR A 325 -12.70 -10.01 20.52
N LYS A 326 -12.20 -11.25 20.56
CA LYS A 326 -11.57 -11.92 19.41
C LYS A 326 -12.59 -12.78 18.68
N LEU A 327 -12.66 -12.60 17.37
CA LEU A 327 -13.47 -13.39 16.45
C LEU A 327 -12.56 -14.29 15.62
N THR A 328 -13.09 -15.42 15.16
CA THR A 328 -12.34 -16.38 14.34
C THR A 328 -13.02 -16.62 13.00
N GLY A 329 -12.23 -16.69 11.94
CA GLY A 329 -12.68 -16.98 10.58
C GLY A 329 -11.70 -17.86 9.81
N ILE A 330 -12.10 -18.20 8.59
CA ILE A 330 -11.37 -19.02 7.63
C ILE A 330 -11.23 -18.28 6.31
N ILE A 331 -10.04 -18.33 5.71
CA ILE A 331 -9.79 -17.73 4.41
C ILE A 331 -10.50 -18.57 3.34
N LYS A 332 -11.50 -17.98 2.67
CA LYS A 332 -12.21 -18.59 1.55
C LYS A 332 -11.49 -18.36 0.23
N ASN A 333 -11.05 -17.12 0.00
CA ASN A 333 -10.52 -16.70 -1.30
C ASN A 333 -9.26 -15.83 -1.13
N ILE A 334 -8.32 -15.98 -2.06
CA ILE A 334 -7.09 -15.20 -2.13
C ILE A 334 -7.01 -14.66 -3.55
N HIS A 335 -7.04 -13.34 -3.71
CA HIS A 335 -6.95 -12.73 -5.03
C HIS A 335 -5.58 -13.02 -5.66
N SER A 336 -5.57 -13.30 -6.96
CA SER A 336 -4.35 -13.65 -7.70
C SER A 336 -3.50 -12.43 -8.10
N SER A 337 -4.08 -11.23 -8.07
CA SER A 337 -3.41 -9.98 -8.38
C SER A 337 -3.27 -9.11 -7.14
N ALA A 338 -2.09 -8.55 -6.94
CA ALA A 338 -1.90 -7.48 -5.98
C ALA A 338 -2.46 -6.17 -6.54
N GLU A 339 -3.10 -5.39 -5.68
CA GLU A 339 -3.57 -4.04 -5.97
C GLU A 339 -2.63 -3.03 -5.29
N VAL A 340 -2.45 -1.87 -5.92
CA VAL A 340 -1.67 -0.78 -5.33
C VAL A 340 -2.50 -0.15 -4.21
N TYR A 341 -2.02 -0.26 -2.97
CA TYR A 341 -2.68 0.26 -1.80
C TYR A 341 -1.92 1.47 -1.24
N GLY A 342 -2.29 2.67 -1.71
CA GLY A 342 -1.74 3.93 -1.21
C GLY A 342 -0.21 3.99 -1.23
N GLU A 343 0.38 4.43 -0.12
CA GLU A 343 1.84 4.51 0.08
C GLU A 343 2.46 3.18 0.56
N ASP A 344 1.64 2.20 0.96
CA ASP A 344 2.06 0.92 1.57
C ASP A 344 2.49 -0.13 0.53
N GLY A 345 2.45 0.22 -0.76
CA GLY A 345 2.88 -0.62 -1.87
C GLY A 345 1.80 -1.59 -2.33
N ASN A 346 2.23 -2.76 -2.81
CA ASN A 346 1.33 -3.79 -3.31
C ASN A 346 0.75 -4.62 -2.17
N ALA A 347 -0.58 -4.79 -2.15
CA ALA A 347 -1.29 -5.65 -1.21
C ALA A 347 -2.13 -6.70 -1.95
N VAL A 348 -2.19 -7.90 -1.39
CA VAL A 348 -3.04 -8.99 -1.86
C VAL A 348 -4.27 -9.04 -0.98
N ARG A 349 -5.44 -8.98 -1.61
CA ARG A 349 -6.73 -9.05 -0.95
C ARG A 349 -7.16 -10.48 -0.70
N MET A 350 -7.74 -10.73 0.47
CA MET A 350 -8.25 -12.05 0.88
C MET A 350 -9.63 -11.90 1.51
N GLU A 351 -10.52 -12.85 1.21
CA GLU A 351 -11.87 -12.91 1.76
C GLU A 351 -11.93 -13.97 2.86
N VAL A 352 -12.38 -13.56 4.05
CA VAL A 352 -12.44 -14.37 5.26
C VAL A 352 -13.90 -14.54 5.67
N ALA A 353 -14.36 -15.79 5.70
CA ALA A 353 -15.66 -16.13 6.23
C ALA A 353 -15.55 -16.45 7.72
N PHE A 354 -16.53 -16.03 8.50
CA PHE A 354 -16.59 -16.29 9.94
C PHE A 354 -18.02 -16.59 10.38
N ASP A 355 -18.13 -17.15 11.58
CA ASP A 355 -19.42 -17.50 12.17
C ASP A 355 -20.18 -16.23 12.60
N GLN A 356 -21.36 -16.03 12.00
CA GLN A 356 -22.21 -14.87 12.22
C GLN A 356 -22.76 -14.81 13.65
N GLU A 357 -22.86 -15.95 14.34
CA GLU A 357 -23.29 -15.98 15.75
C GLU A 357 -22.26 -15.30 16.66
N GLN A 358 -20.97 -15.34 16.31
CA GLN A 358 -19.94 -14.61 17.06
C GLN A 358 -20.13 -13.09 16.94
N LEU A 359 -20.51 -12.62 15.74
CA LEU A 359 -20.78 -11.21 15.48
C LEU A 359 -22.07 -10.75 16.17
N ARG A 360 -23.14 -11.55 16.12
CA ARG A 360 -24.42 -11.25 16.78
C ARG A 360 -24.31 -11.12 18.30
N ARG A 361 -23.38 -11.87 18.92
CA ARG A 361 -23.09 -11.75 20.37
C ARG A 361 -22.43 -10.42 20.72
N LEU A 362 -21.64 -9.87 19.81
CA LEU A 362 -20.95 -8.60 19.99
C LEU A 362 -21.87 -7.43 19.67
N THR A 363 -22.66 -7.57 18.60
CA THR A 363 -23.58 -6.57 18.11
C THR A 363 -24.94 -7.23 17.81
N PRO A 364 -25.95 -7.06 18.67
CA PRO A 364 -27.26 -7.72 18.49
C PRO A 364 -27.94 -7.36 17.16
N ASN A 365 -27.76 -6.14 16.66
CA ASN A 365 -28.27 -5.69 15.37
C ASN A 365 -27.12 -5.22 14.45
N PRO A 366 -26.38 -6.14 13.80
CA PRO A 366 -25.23 -5.79 12.94
C PRO A 366 -25.60 -4.82 11.81
N SER A 367 -26.84 -4.89 11.32
CA SER A 367 -27.30 -4.06 10.20
C SER A 367 -27.44 -2.57 10.53
N THR A 368 -27.58 -2.22 11.81
CA THR A 368 -27.81 -0.83 12.25
C THR A 368 -26.65 -0.32 13.09
N ASP A 369 -26.11 -1.16 13.96
CA ASP A 369 -25.11 -0.76 14.95
C ASP A 369 -23.68 -0.80 14.38
N LEU A 370 -23.47 -1.54 13.29
CA LEU A 370 -22.16 -1.71 12.68
C LEU A 370 -22.02 -0.84 11.43
N LYS A 371 -20.95 -0.05 11.39
CA LYS A 371 -20.60 0.71 10.19
C LYS A 371 -20.05 -0.25 9.13
N ILE A 372 -20.60 -0.18 7.92
CA ILE A 372 -20.04 -0.91 6.78
C ILE A 372 -18.61 -0.41 6.53
N GLY A 373 -17.69 -1.34 6.35
CA GLY A 373 -16.28 -1.02 6.19
C GLY A 373 -15.58 -0.70 7.50
N ALA A 374 -16.14 -1.11 8.65
CA ALA A 374 -15.49 -0.97 9.95
C ALA A 374 -14.09 -1.61 9.94
N ASP A 375 -13.11 -0.86 10.43
CA ASP A 375 -11.72 -1.30 10.44
C ASP A 375 -11.52 -2.51 11.36
N VAL A 376 -10.76 -3.47 10.86
CA VAL A 376 -10.42 -4.73 11.50
C VAL A 376 -8.91 -4.91 11.49
N LYS A 377 -8.38 -5.41 12.60
CA LYS A 377 -7.01 -5.94 12.65
C LYS A 377 -7.09 -7.46 12.69
N ALA A 378 -6.51 -8.11 11.68
CA ALA A 378 -6.51 -9.54 11.52
C ALA A 378 -5.12 -10.15 11.76
N LYS A 379 -5.10 -11.37 12.27
CA LYS A 379 -3.92 -12.22 12.45
C LYS A 379 -4.18 -13.52 11.73
N ILE A 380 -3.42 -13.77 10.67
CA ILE A 380 -3.44 -15.00 9.90
C ILE A 380 -2.51 -16.01 10.57
N HIS A 381 -3.00 -17.22 10.83
CA HIS A 381 -2.22 -18.28 11.48
C HIS A 381 -1.31 -18.99 10.48
N CYS A 382 -0.01 -18.69 10.51
CA CYS A 382 1.00 -19.26 9.62
C CYS A 382 1.70 -20.51 10.19
N GLY A 383 1.13 -21.13 11.23
CA GLY A 383 1.65 -22.34 11.86
C GLY A 383 2.57 -22.05 13.04
N ARG A 384 3.59 -22.88 13.24
CA ARG A 384 4.55 -22.75 14.34
C ARG A 384 5.97 -22.58 13.82
N ALA A 385 6.69 -21.63 14.41
CA ALA A 385 8.11 -21.41 14.14
C ALA A 385 8.88 -21.21 15.45
N ALA A 386 10.21 -21.34 15.40
CA ALA A 386 11.05 -21.11 16.59
C ALA A 386 10.87 -19.68 17.12
N ILE A 387 10.84 -19.48 18.45
CA ILE A 387 10.61 -18.15 19.06
C ILE A 387 11.56 -17.09 18.49
N GLY A 388 12.83 -17.42 18.33
CA GLY A 388 13.83 -16.52 17.75
C GLY A 388 13.47 -16.08 16.33
N TYR A 389 12.89 -16.96 15.52
CA TYR A 389 12.40 -16.58 14.21
C TYR A 389 11.17 -15.68 14.34
N VAL A 390 10.17 -16.07 15.14
CA VAL A 390 8.93 -15.28 15.31
C VAL A 390 9.24 -13.83 15.74
N TRP A 391 10.18 -13.63 16.66
CA TRP A 391 10.52 -12.30 17.17
C TRP A 391 11.45 -11.49 16.25
N PHE A 392 12.35 -12.14 15.51
CA PHE A 392 13.39 -11.43 14.74
C PHE A 392 13.25 -11.55 13.22
N HIS A 393 12.20 -12.20 12.69
CA HIS A 393 12.01 -12.37 11.24
C HIS A 393 11.97 -11.03 10.48
N GLU A 394 11.30 -10.00 11.01
CA GLU A 394 11.24 -8.68 10.34
C GLU A 394 12.63 -8.02 10.21
N VAL A 395 13.47 -8.16 11.24
CA VAL A 395 14.86 -7.66 11.21
C VAL A 395 15.67 -8.41 10.18
N TRP A 396 15.51 -9.74 10.13
CA TRP A 396 16.19 -10.58 9.17
C TRP A 396 15.77 -10.27 7.73
N GLU A 397 14.46 -10.12 7.49
CA GLU A 397 13.89 -9.76 6.19
C GLU A 397 14.38 -8.38 5.73
N PHE A 398 14.45 -7.41 6.62
CA PHE A 398 15.01 -6.08 6.33
C PHE A 398 16.49 -6.14 5.92
N ILE A 399 17.30 -6.92 6.64
CA ILE A 399 18.71 -7.13 6.27
C ILE A 399 18.80 -7.81 4.90
N GLN A 400 17.96 -8.82 4.66
CA GLN A 400 17.96 -9.55 3.40
C GLN A 400 17.57 -8.66 2.21
N SER A 401 16.51 -7.86 2.35
CA SER A 401 15.99 -7.00 1.27
C SER A 401 16.77 -5.72 1.05
N ARG A 402 17.53 -5.23 2.04
CA ARG A 402 18.21 -3.92 1.94
C ARG A 402 19.73 -4.01 1.84
N ILE A 403 20.32 -5.05 2.43
CA ILE A 403 21.78 -5.24 2.48
C ILE A 403 22.23 -6.34 1.53
N LEU A 404 21.58 -7.51 1.56
CA LEU A 404 22.01 -8.68 0.79
C LEU A 404 21.53 -8.62 -0.67
N PHE A 405 20.26 -8.32 -0.87
CA PHE A 405 19.64 -8.19 -2.19
C PHE A 405 19.07 -6.79 -2.27
N ARG A 406 19.87 -5.81 -2.71
CA ARG A 406 19.46 -4.41 -2.83
C ARG A 406 18.44 -4.30 -3.98
N ILE A 407 17.18 -4.59 -3.67
CA ILE A 407 16.02 -4.48 -4.56
C ILE A 407 15.52 -3.04 -4.57
#